data_AF-A0A9E4DD20-F1
#
_entry.id   AF-A0A9E4DD20-F1
#
_cell.length_a   1.000
_cell.length_b   1.000
_cell.length_c   1.000
_cell.angle_alpha   90.00
_cell.angle_beta   90.00
_cell.angle_gamma   90.00
#
_symmetry.space_group_name_H-M   'P 1'
#
loop_
_entity.id
_entity.type
_entity.pdbx_description
1 polymer ?
#
loop_
_entity_poly.entity_id
_entity_poly.type
_entity_poly.pdbx_seq_one_letter_code
_entity_poly.pdbx_strand_id
1 'polypeptide(L)'
;MTGEFETSVHDWVAENLPESLAGVRIDMYGVVSEDQEVRDAFELWRQRLAEQGWGAPTWPREFGGAGLTDAEAKVISRAIAKAGSMNPIPYLAGMGVTMVGPTLLEYGTPEQKARHLPGMPSRRSAASRPLRVKR
;
A
#
# COMPACT_ATOMS: atom_id res chain seq x y z
N MET A 1 11.80 -6.72 -18.61
CA MET A 1 10.78 -5.76 -18.17
C MET A 1 10.44 -4.89 -19.36
N THR A 2 9.18 -4.89 -19.80
CA THR A 2 8.73 -4.10 -20.95
C THR A 2 8.56 -2.64 -20.53
N GLY A 3 9.02 -1.70 -21.36
CA GLY A 3 8.85 -0.26 -21.09
C GLY A 3 7.38 0.18 -20.98
N GLU A 4 6.46 -0.62 -21.51
CA GLU A 4 5.01 -0.41 -21.43
C GLU A 4 4.49 -0.49 -19.99
N PHE A 5 4.96 -1.45 -19.18
CA PHE A 5 4.52 -1.56 -17.78
C PHE A 5 4.99 -0.35 -16.95
N GLU A 6 6.24 0.07 -17.13
CA GLU A 6 6.78 1.24 -16.45
C GLU A 6 6.03 2.53 -16.83
N THR A 7 5.68 2.68 -18.10
CA THR A 7 4.86 3.80 -18.58
C THR A 7 3.47 3.75 -17.95
N SER A 8 2.78 2.60 -17.97
CA SER A 8 1.44 2.47 -17.38
C SER A 8 1.41 2.77 -15.88
N VAL A 9 2.46 2.39 -15.14
CA VAL A 9 2.56 2.67 -13.71
C VAL A 9 2.80 4.16 -13.47
N HIS A 10 3.65 4.78 -14.28
CA HIS A 10 3.91 6.21 -14.19
C HIS A 10 2.63 7.03 -14.46
N ASP A 11 1.92 6.69 -15.54
CA ASP A 11 0.69 7.39 -15.92
C ASP A 11 -0.40 7.19 -14.86
N TRP A 12 -0.56 5.97 -14.36
CA TRP A 12 -1.50 5.71 -13.28
C TRP A 12 -1.17 6.51 -12.03
N VAL A 13 0.11 6.58 -11.62
CA VAL A 13 0.52 7.37 -10.45
C VAL A 13 0.25 8.86 -10.67
N ALA A 14 0.54 9.40 -11.84
CA ALA A 14 0.30 10.81 -12.16
C ALA A 14 -1.20 11.17 -12.14
N GLU A 15 -2.06 10.27 -12.63
CA GLU A 15 -3.51 10.46 -12.64
C GLU A 15 -4.17 10.26 -11.26
N ASN A 16 -3.57 9.42 -10.41
CA ASN A 16 -4.20 8.96 -9.17
C ASN A 16 -3.56 9.48 -7.89
N LEU A 17 -2.41 10.15 -7.93
CA LEU A 17 -1.85 10.83 -6.76
C LEU A 17 -2.66 12.12 -6.50
N PRO A 18 -3.32 12.25 -5.33
CA PRO A 18 -4.02 13.49 -4.99
C PRO A 18 -3.06 14.69 -4.97
N GLU A 19 -3.46 15.81 -5.59
CA GLU A 19 -2.65 17.02 -5.68
C GLU A 19 -2.28 17.59 -4.29
N SER A 20 -3.20 17.48 -3.33
CA SER A 20 -2.98 17.90 -1.94
C SER A 20 -1.96 17.03 -1.17
N LEU A 21 -1.48 15.93 -1.75
CA LEU A 21 -0.33 15.18 -1.26
C LEU A 21 0.98 15.52 -1.97
N ALA A 22 0.96 16.33 -3.02
CA ALA A 22 2.17 16.71 -3.73
C ALA A 22 3.12 17.48 -2.79
N GLY A 23 4.33 16.94 -2.59
CA GLY A 23 5.31 17.51 -1.66
C GLY A 23 4.99 17.30 -0.17
N VAL A 24 3.87 16.65 0.17
CA VAL A 24 3.56 16.26 1.55
C VAL A 24 4.40 15.04 1.91
N ARG A 25 5.20 15.18 2.97
CA ARG A 25 5.96 14.05 3.50
C ARG A 25 5.02 13.07 4.19
N ILE A 26 4.89 11.90 3.58
CA ILE A 26 4.34 10.70 4.20
C ILE A 26 5.53 9.89 4.74
N ASP A 27 5.40 9.32 5.92
CA ASP A 27 6.39 8.39 6.48
C ASP A 27 5.76 7.07 6.93
N MET A 28 6.54 6.23 7.62
CA MET A 28 6.11 4.92 8.10
C MET A 28 4.93 4.97 9.11
N TYR A 29 4.68 6.14 9.73
CA TYR A 29 3.56 6.36 10.64
C TYR A 29 2.33 6.98 9.94
N GLY A 30 2.47 7.34 8.66
CA GLY A 30 1.42 7.90 7.82
C GLY A 30 1.68 9.37 7.47
N VAL A 31 0.60 10.16 7.42
CA VAL A 31 0.69 11.62 7.25
C VAL A 31 0.47 12.30 8.60
N VAL A 32 1.37 13.22 8.96
CA VAL A 32 1.23 14.06 10.16
C VAL A 32 0.87 15.47 9.70
N SER A 33 -0.43 15.71 9.56
CA SER A 33 -0.99 17.01 9.20
C SER A 33 -2.28 17.25 10.00
N GLU A 34 -2.46 18.48 10.49
CA GLU A 34 -3.73 18.93 11.08
C GLU A 34 -4.76 19.34 10.01
N ASP A 35 -4.31 19.50 8.77
CA ASP A 35 -5.16 19.81 7.63
C ASP A 35 -6.02 18.58 7.26
N GLN A 36 -7.34 18.75 7.36
CA GLN A 36 -8.30 17.69 7.06
C GLN A 36 -8.24 17.26 5.59
N GLU A 37 -8.01 18.18 4.66
CA GLU A 37 -7.92 17.88 3.23
C GLU A 37 -6.73 16.95 2.95
N VAL A 38 -5.58 17.23 3.57
CA VAL A 38 -4.36 16.39 3.45
C VAL A 38 -4.61 14.99 4.02
N ARG A 39 -5.35 14.88 5.12
CA ARG A 39 -5.67 13.58 5.75
C ARG A 39 -6.62 12.75 4.91
N ASP A 40 -7.63 13.39 4.31
CA ASP A 40 -8.58 12.73 3.43
C ASP A 40 -7.92 12.29 2.12
N ALA A 41 -7.04 13.14 1.58
CA ALA A 41 -6.22 12.81 0.44
C ALA A 41 -5.28 11.63 0.71
N PHE A 42 -4.66 11.58 1.88
CA PHE A 42 -3.83 10.43 2.30
C PHE A 42 -4.64 9.12 2.34
N GLU A 43 -5.85 9.16 2.90
CA GLU A 43 -6.72 8.00 2.96
C GLU A 43 -7.19 7.57 1.56
N LEU A 44 -7.52 8.53 0.68
CA LEU A 44 -7.84 8.28 -0.72
C LEU A 44 -6.67 7.63 -1.46
N TRP A 45 -5.45 8.15 -1.28
CA TRP A 45 -4.24 7.58 -1.89
C TRP A 45 -4.01 6.14 -1.44
N ARG A 46 -4.13 5.89 -0.12
CA ARG A 46 -4.05 4.54 0.44
C ARG A 46 -5.09 3.59 -0.16
N GLN A 47 -6.33 4.04 -0.35
CA GLN A 47 -7.41 3.23 -0.93
C GLN A 47 -7.11 2.87 -2.39
N ARG A 48 -6.72 3.86 -3.22
CA ARG A 48 -6.35 3.64 -4.63
C ARG A 48 -5.21 2.61 -4.76
N LEU A 49 -4.18 2.71 -3.92
CA LEU A 49 -3.08 1.75 -3.88
C LEU A 49 -3.54 0.35 -3.48
N ALA A 50 -4.46 0.24 -2.51
CA ALA A 50 -5.00 -1.04 -2.08
C ALA A 50 -5.86 -1.71 -3.16
N GLU A 51 -6.66 -0.94 -3.89
CA GLU A 51 -7.48 -1.41 -5.02
C GLU A 51 -6.63 -1.97 -6.17
N GLN A 52 -5.45 -1.38 -6.41
CA GLN A 52 -4.48 -1.92 -7.37
C GLN A 52 -3.74 -3.16 -6.85
N GLY A 53 -3.94 -3.56 -5.58
CA GLY A 53 -3.19 -4.63 -4.93
C GLY A 53 -1.75 -4.25 -4.60
N TRP A 54 -1.40 -2.96 -4.66
CA TRP A 54 -0.03 -2.48 -4.45
C TRP A 54 0.38 -2.45 -2.97
N GLY A 55 -0.54 -2.77 -2.05
CA GLY A 55 -0.20 -2.99 -0.64
C GLY A 55 0.70 -4.22 -0.42
N ALA A 56 0.56 -5.24 -1.26
CA ALA A 56 1.46 -6.38 -1.35
C ALA A 56 1.58 -6.80 -2.83
N PRO A 57 2.36 -6.07 -3.65
CA PRO A 57 2.34 -6.20 -5.09
C PRO A 57 2.65 -7.63 -5.58
N THR A 58 3.50 -8.35 -4.84
CA THR A 58 3.98 -9.69 -5.21
C THR A 58 3.10 -10.83 -4.71
N TRP A 59 2.10 -10.53 -3.88
CA TRP A 59 1.20 -11.57 -3.40
C TRP A 59 0.22 -11.99 -4.51
N PRO A 60 -0.24 -13.26 -4.49
CA PRO A 60 -1.29 -13.71 -5.39
C PRO A 60 -2.55 -12.85 -5.31
N ARG A 61 -3.23 -12.68 -6.45
CA ARG A 61 -4.47 -11.88 -6.54
C ARG A 61 -5.60 -12.40 -5.64
N GLU A 62 -5.69 -13.72 -5.50
CA GLU A 62 -6.66 -14.38 -4.60
C GLU A 62 -6.51 -13.98 -3.12
N PHE A 63 -5.34 -13.46 -2.74
CA PHE A 63 -5.04 -12.99 -1.39
C PHE A 63 -4.98 -11.45 -1.29
N GLY A 64 -5.40 -10.73 -2.34
CA GLY A 64 -5.47 -9.26 -2.35
C GLY A 64 -4.18 -8.55 -2.77
N GLY A 65 -3.21 -9.28 -3.33
CA GLY A 65 -2.04 -8.69 -4.00
C GLY A 65 -2.27 -8.42 -5.49
N ALA A 66 -1.24 -7.93 -6.17
CA ALA A 66 -1.29 -7.67 -7.61
C ALA A 66 -0.75 -8.84 -8.48
N GLY A 67 -0.15 -9.87 -7.86
CA GLY A 67 0.45 -11.01 -8.56
C GLY A 67 1.67 -10.63 -9.40
N LEU A 68 2.37 -9.56 -9.03
CA LEU A 68 3.52 -9.03 -9.77
C LEU A 68 4.82 -9.70 -9.36
N THR A 69 5.83 -9.57 -10.21
CA THR A 69 7.21 -9.94 -9.88
C THR A 69 7.86 -8.91 -8.97
N ASP A 70 8.94 -9.27 -8.28
CA ASP A 70 9.74 -8.32 -7.49
C ASP A 70 10.27 -7.16 -8.32
N ALA A 71 10.57 -7.42 -9.59
CA ALA A 71 11.09 -6.41 -10.51
C ALA A 71 10.00 -5.36 -10.86
N GLU A 72 8.77 -5.80 -11.06
CA GLU A 72 7.60 -4.94 -11.27
C GLU A 72 7.21 -4.18 -10.00
N ALA A 73 7.27 -4.83 -8.83
CA ALA A 73 7.07 -4.16 -7.54
C ALA A 73 8.06 -2.99 -7.34
N LYS A 74 9.32 -3.18 -7.73
CA LYS A 74 10.34 -2.11 -7.71
C LYS A 74 10.03 -0.98 -8.69
N VAL A 75 9.39 -1.24 -9.82
CA VAL A 75 8.93 -0.18 -10.75
C VAL A 75 7.88 0.69 -10.06
N ILE A 76 6.88 0.07 -9.42
CA ILE A 76 5.85 0.78 -8.65
C ILE A 76 6.47 1.66 -7.58
N SER A 77 7.37 1.11 -6.76
CA SER A 77 8.05 1.89 -5.71
C SER A 77 8.83 3.09 -6.27
N ARG A 78 9.54 2.91 -7.40
CA ARG A 78 10.29 3.99 -8.04
C ARG A 78 9.38 5.07 -8.64
N ALA A 79 8.28 4.68 -9.28
CA ALA A 79 7.33 5.62 -9.87
C ALA A 79 6.68 6.51 -8.80
N ILE A 80 6.21 5.89 -7.70
CA ILE A 80 5.62 6.62 -6.57
C ILE A 80 6.65 7.56 -5.93
N ALA A 81 7.89 7.10 -5.74
CA ALA A 81 8.97 7.94 -5.19
C ALA A 81 9.33 9.12 -6.11
N LYS A 82 9.35 8.91 -7.43
CA LYS A 82 9.60 9.97 -8.43
C LYS A 82 8.49 11.03 -8.41
N ALA A 83 7.26 10.64 -8.09
CA ALA A 83 6.13 11.56 -7.88
C ALA A 83 6.17 12.26 -6.50
N GLY A 84 7.23 12.05 -5.70
CA GLY A 84 7.39 12.71 -4.39
C GLY A 84 6.52 12.10 -3.28
N SER A 85 6.01 10.89 -3.46
CA SER A 85 5.15 10.20 -2.49
C SER A 85 5.73 8.85 -2.06
N MET A 86 5.02 8.10 -1.23
CA MET A 86 5.35 6.72 -0.87
C MET A 86 4.08 5.86 -0.77
N ASN A 87 4.27 4.54 -0.76
CA ASN A 87 3.20 3.60 -0.44
C ASN A 87 3.14 3.39 1.08
N PRO A 88 2.09 3.86 1.77
CA PRO A 88 1.99 3.75 3.22
C PRO A 88 1.54 2.37 3.69
N ILE A 89 0.97 1.53 2.81
CA ILE A 89 0.27 0.31 3.21
C ILE A 89 1.19 -0.70 3.91
N PRO A 90 2.39 -1.05 3.42
CA PRO A 90 3.26 -2.01 4.10
C PRO A 90 3.60 -1.60 5.54
N TYR A 91 3.72 -0.30 5.79
CA TYR A 91 4.03 0.25 7.10
C TYR A 91 2.79 0.28 8.01
N LEU A 92 1.64 0.67 7.47
CA LEU A 92 0.37 0.71 8.21
C LEU A 92 -0.22 -0.67 8.50
N ALA A 93 0.00 -1.65 7.62
CA ALA A 93 -0.43 -3.04 7.82
C ALA A 93 0.48 -3.76 8.84
N GLY A 94 1.66 -3.19 9.13
CA GLY A 94 2.60 -3.68 10.14
C GLY A 94 3.11 -5.08 9.84
N MET A 95 3.36 -5.86 10.90
CA MET A 95 3.89 -7.23 10.78
C MET A 95 2.97 -8.19 10.02
N GLY A 96 1.71 -7.83 9.78
CA GLY A 96 0.79 -8.62 8.97
C GLY A 96 1.36 -8.86 7.58
N VAL A 97 1.55 -7.80 6.79
CA VAL A 97 2.04 -7.91 5.41
C VAL A 97 3.54 -8.19 5.35
N THR A 98 4.33 -7.71 6.32
CA THR A 98 5.80 -7.79 6.24
C THR A 98 6.40 -9.06 6.85
N MET A 99 5.68 -9.79 7.71
CA MET A 99 6.20 -10.99 8.37
C MET A 99 5.23 -12.17 8.36
N VAL A 100 4.01 -11.97 8.85
CA VAL A 100 3.02 -13.05 9.00
C VAL A 100 2.55 -13.56 7.64
N GLY A 101 2.30 -12.63 6.71
CA GLY A 101 1.83 -12.91 5.36
C GLY A 101 2.78 -13.77 4.54
N PRO A 102 4.07 -13.40 4.38
CA PRO A 102 5.07 -14.25 3.71
C PRO A 102 5.18 -15.64 4.33
N THR A 103 5.15 -15.73 5.67
CA THR A 103 5.20 -17.01 6.38
C THR A 103 4.00 -17.90 6.04
N LEU A 104 2.79 -17.34 6.03
CA LEU A 104 1.57 -18.06 5.66
C LEU A 104 1.53 -18.42 4.17
N LEU A 105 2.06 -17.57 3.28
CA LEU A 105 2.15 -17.88 1.86
C LEU A 105 3.06 -19.09 1.60
N GLU A 106 4.19 -19.16 2.30
CA GLU A 106 5.17 -20.24 2.11
C GLU A 106 4.76 -21.53 2.85
N TYR A 107 4.37 -21.43 4.12
CA TYR A 107 4.17 -22.59 5.00
C TYR A 107 2.72 -22.87 5.41
N GLY A 108 1.79 -21.94 5.13
CA GLY A 108 0.41 -22.08 5.57
C GLY A 108 -0.37 -23.16 4.82
N THR A 109 -1.28 -23.83 5.52
CA THR A 109 -2.26 -24.72 4.86
C THR A 109 -3.23 -23.91 4.01
N PRO A 110 -3.92 -24.53 3.02
CA PRO A 110 -4.94 -23.85 2.23
C PRO A 110 -5.99 -23.12 3.10
N GLU A 111 -6.41 -23.73 4.21
CA GLU A 111 -7.40 -23.17 5.14
C GLU A 111 -6.84 -21.95 5.89
N GLN A 112 -5.58 -22.00 6.32
CA GLN A 112 -4.92 -20.86 6.97
C GLN A 112 -4.74 -19.70 6.01
N LYS A 113 -4.30 -19.99 4.78
CA LYS A 113 -4.15 -18.99 3.70
C LYS A 113 -5.49 -18.31 3.42
N ALA A 114 -6.54 -19.07 3.16
CA ALA A 114 -7.88 -18.56 2.86
C ALA A 114 -8.49 -17.76 4.03
N ARG A 115 -8.21 -18.13 5.27
CA ARG A 115 -8.74 -17.42 6.45
C ARG A 115 -8.01 -16.11 6.74
N HIS A 116 -6.70 -16.05 6.55
CA HIS A 116 -5.87 -14.97 7.11
C HIS A 116 -5.32 -14.00 6.08
N LEU A 117 -5.00 -14.47 4.87
CA LEU A 117 -4.36 -13.63 3.87
C LEU A 117 -5.32 -12.63 3.20
N PRO A 118 -6.58 -12.99 2.86
CA PRO A 118 -7.50 -12.04 2.25
C PRO A 118 -7.69 -10.77 3.08
N GLY A 119 -7.54 -9.63 2.42
CA GLY A 119 -7.69 -8.31 3.03
C GLY A 119 -6.49 -7.86 3.86
N MET A 120 -5.50 -8.71 4.15
CA MET A 120 -4.28 -8.28 4.84
C MET A 120 -3.52 -7.17 4.10
N PRO A 121 -3.37 -7.22 2.75
CA PRO A 121 -2.72 -6.16 1.97
C PRO A 121 -3.50 -4.85 1.85
N SER A 122 -4.71 -4.75 2.40
CA SER A 122 -5.54 -3.54 2.33
C SER A 122 -6.00 -3.04 3.70
N ARG A 123 -5.78 -3.83 4.75
CA ARG A 123 -6.23 -3.58 6.12
C ARG A 123 -5.28 -2.65 6.86
N ARG A 124 -5.85 -1.63 7.51
CA ARG A 124 -5.13 -0.82 8.49
C ARG A 124 -4.92 -1.62 9.78
N SER A 125 -3.71 -1.59 10.33
CA SER A 125 -3.47 -2.11 11.68
C SER A 125 -4.28 -1.32 12.71
N ALA A 126 -4.78 -1.99 13.75
CA ALA A 126 -5.45 -1.32 14.87
C ALA A 126 -4.53 -0.29 15.56
N ALA A 127 -3.21 -0.50 15.51
CA ALA A 127 -2.20 0.40 16.05
C ALA A 127 -2.00 1.70 15.25
N SER A 128 -2.48 1.76 13.99
CA SER A 128 -2.33 2.94 13.13
C SER A 128 -3.54 3.89 13.17
N ARG A 129 -4.49 3.68 14.10
CA ARG A 129 -5.58 4.62 14.32
C ARG A 129 -5.01 5.80 15.11
N PRO A 130 -5.26 7.06 14.71
CA PRO A 130 -4.82 8.20 15.49
C PRO A 130 -5.38 8.06 16.91
N LEU A 131 -4.51 8.24 17.90
CA LEU A 131 -4.90 8.25 19.31
C LEU A 131 -5.98 9.31 19.46
N ARG A 132 -7.21 8.90 19.80
CA ARG A 132 -8.25 9.84 20.21
C ARG A 132 -7.79 10.45 21.53
N VAL A 133 -7.20 11.64 21.47
CA VAL A 133 -7.05 12.48 22.65
C VAL A 133 -8.48 12.86 23.05
N LYS A 134 -8.98 12.27 24.14
CA LYS A 134 -10.23 12.72 24.75
C LYS A 134 -9.99 14.17 25.20
N ARG A 135 -10.78 15.10 24.67
CA ARG A 135 -10.91 16.44 25.23
C ARG A 135 -11.61 16.36 26.59
#